data_AF-A0A650CFS4-F1
#
_entry.id   AF-A0A650CFS4-F1
#
_cell.length_a   1.000
_cell.length_b   1.000
_cell.length_c   1.000
_cell.angle_alpha   90.00
_cell.angle_beta   90.00
_cell.angle_gamma   90.00
#
_symmetry.space_group_name_H-M   'P 1'
#
loop_
_entity.id
_entity.type
_entity.pdbx_description
1 polymer ?
#
loop_
_entity_poly.entity_id
_entity_poly.type
_entity_poly.pdbx_seq_one_letter_code
_entity_poly.pdbx_strand_id
1 'polypeptide(L)'
;MNSHAYLAKQLLKISENTNDNTVKMQAIMRCIEEIATYKYNLDDSSQDYKKMLVATIRNDKELYPLYSQILDMIFYYLLGEEVKIDDIKKKVEEIVNQIKEI
;
A
#
# COMPACT_ATOMS: atom_id res chain seq x y z
N MET A 1 10.44 11.11 13.80
CA MET A 1 9.24 10.53 13.15
C MET A 1 9.63 10.09 11.76
N ASN A 2 9.67 8.78 11.50
CA ASN A 2 9.85 8.30 10.14
C ASN A 2 8.54 8.56 9.36
N SER A 3 8.55 9.58 8.50
CA SER A 3 7.37 10.14 7.82
C SER A 3 6.56 9.07 7.07
N HIS A 4 7.24 8.09 6.49
CA HIS A 4 6.62 7.02 5.70
C HIS A 4 5.79 6.05 6.56
N ALA A 5 6.30 5.64 7.73
CA ALA A 5 5.52 4.81 8.66
C ALA A 5 4.26 5.52 9.16
N TYR A 6 4.39 6.81 9.49
CA TYR A 6 3.25 7.64 9.87
C TYR A 6 2.25 7.76 8.72
N LEU A 7 2.72 8.04 7.51
CA LEU A 7 1.87 8.18 6.33
C LEU A 7 1.15 6.88 5.98
N ALA A 8 1.82 5.72 6.08
CA ALA A 8 1.20 4.41 5.89
C ALA A 8 0.00 4.21 6.85
N LYS A 9 0.16 4.56 8.13
CA LYS A 9 -0.93 4.52 9.12
C LYS A 9 -2.08 5.47 8.76
N GLN A 10 -1.79 6.68 8.29
CA GLN A 10 -2.85 7.62 7.89
C GLN A 10 -3.61 7.14 6.65
N LEU A 11 -2.90 6.59 5.65
CA LEU A 11 -3.51 6.03 4.45
C LEU A 11 -4.44 4.85 4.78
N LEU A 12 -4.03 3.99 5.71
CA LEU A 12 -4.90 2.91 6.20
C LEU A 12 -6.19 3.47 6.82
N LYS A 13 -6.10 4.48 7.70
CA LYS A 13 -7.27 5.16 8.27
C LYS A 13 -8.16 5.82 7.22
N ILE A 14 -7.58 6.40 6.16
CA ILE A 14 -8.37 6.97 5.05
C ILE A 14 -9.17 5.86 4.36
N SER A 15 -8.57 4.70 4.13
CA SER A 15 -9.23 3.55 3.50
C SER A 15 -10.39 2.98 4.33
N GLU A 16 -10.33 3.13 5.65
CA GLU A 16 -11.39 2.68 6.58
C GLU A 16 -12.58 3.63 6.62
N ASN A 17 -12.31 4.95 6.55
CA ASN A 17 -13.34 5.98 6.77
C ASN A 17 -14.05 6.45 5.49
N THR A 18 -13.47 6.18 4.32
CA THR A 18 -14.08 6.55 3.05
C THR A 18 -15.10 5.51 2.59
N ASN A 19 -16.17 5.95 1.91
CA ASN A 19 -17.12 5.06 1.24
C ASN A 19 -16.81 4.84 -0.25
N ASP A 20 -15.86 5.59 -0.81
CA ASP A 20 -15.48 5.50 -2.22
C ASP A 20 -14.43 4.40 -2.42
N ASN A 21 -14.79 3.34 -3.16
CA ASN A 21 -13.91 2.21 -3.44
C ASN A 21 -12.63 2.60 -4.19
N THR A 22 -12.70 3.62 -5.06
CA THR A 22 -11.53 4.17 -5.75
C THR A 22 -10.53 4.73 -4.74
N VAL A 23 -11.03 5.53 -3.79
CA VAL A 23 -10.21 6.12 -2.73
C VAL A 23 -9.67 5.03 -1.81
N LYS A 24 -10.47 4.01 -1.47
CA LYS A 24 -10.01 2.86 -0.67
C LYS A 24 -8.83 2.15 -1.34
N MET A 25 -8.98 1.77 -2.61
CA MET A 25 -7.94 1.03 -3.33
C MET A 25 -6.68 1.87 -3.50
N GLN A 26 -6.83 3.15 -3.85
CA GLN A 26 -5.69 4.05 -3.99
C GLN A 26 -4.96 4.24 -2.65
N ALA A 27 -5.70 4.43 -1.56
CA ALA A 27 -5.11 4.57 -0.23
C ALA A 27 -4.36 3.30 0.21
N ILE A 28 -4.92 2.11 -0.03
CA ILE A 28 -4.28 0.83 0.28
C ILE A 28 -3.02 0.63 -0.58
N MET A 29 -3.10 0.87 -1.89
CA MET A 29 -1.94 0.76 -2.77
C MET A 29 -0.81 1.69 -2.32
N ARG A 30 -1.13 2.95 -2.01
CA ARG A 30 -0.17 3.91 -1.46
C ARG A 30 0.36 3.46 -0.10
N CYS A 31 -0.47 2.90 0.76
CA CYS A 31 -0.03 2.35 2.05
C CYS A 31 1.06 1.30 1.85
N ILE A 32 0.89 0.37 0.91
CA ILE A 32 1.90 -0.64 0.56
C ILE A 32 3.20 0.01 0.06
N GLU A 33 3.10 1.04 -0.77
CA GLU A 33 4.26 1.81 -1.24
C GLU A 33 5.02 2.45 -0.08
N GLU A 34 4.33 3.11 0.85
CA GLU A 34 4.93 3.76 2.01
C GLU A 34 5.56 2.75 2.97
N ILE A 35 4.95 1.57 3.14
CA ILE A 35 5.52 0.45 3.91
C ILE A 35 6.85 0.01 3.29
N ALA A 36 6.90 -0.15 1.97
CA ALA A 36 8.13 -0.54 1.27
C ALA A 36 9.23 0.50 1.43
N THR A 37 8.90 1.78 1.24
CA THR A 37 9.84 2.89 1.41
C THR A 37 10.39 2.97 2.82
N TYR A 38 9.53 2.80 3.84
CA TYR A 38 9.94 2.71 5.23
C TYR A 38 10.84 1.49 5.52
N LYS A 39 10.39 0.29 5.15
CA LYS A 39 11.03 -1.00 5.47
C LYS A 39 12.43 -1.11 4.86
N TYR A 40 12.61 -0.54 3.67
CA TYR A 40 13.86 -0.60 2.91
C TYR A 40 14.64 0.72 2.88
N ASN A 41 14.18 1.75 3.61
CA ASN A 41 14.80 3.07 3.67
C ASN A 41 15.13 3.63 2.27
N LEU A 42 14.14 3.59 1.37
CA LEU A 42 14.33 4.04 -0.02
C LEU A 42 14.44 5.57 -0.06
N ASP A 43 15.35 6.08 -0.88
CA ASP A 43 15.48 7.51 -1.15
C ASP A 43 14.36 7.96 -2.11
N ASP A 44 13.34 8.61 -1.54
CA ASP A 44 12.17 9.12 -2.26
C ASP A 44 12.39 10.47 -2.96
N SER A 45 13.56 11.07 -2.76
CA SER A 45 14.01 12.27 -3.48
C SER A 45 14.70 11.95 -4.80
N SER A 46 15.08 10.67 -5.01
CA SER A 46 15.75 10.19 -6.22
C SER A 46 14.83 10.22 -7.45
N GLN A 47 15.39 10.60 -8.60
CA GLN A 47 14.70 10.53 -9.90
C GLN A 47 14.26 9.11 -10.25
N ASP A 48 14.98 8.09 -9.76
CA ASP A 48 14.70 6.68 -10.00
C ASP A 48 13.81 6.03 -8.91
N TYR A 49 13.31 6.82 -7.95
CA TYR A 49 12.54 6.32 -6.80
C TYR A 49 11.43 5.36 -7.20
N LYS A 50 10.61 5.71 -8.20
CA LYS A 50 9.49 4.86 -8.63
C LYS A 50 9.96 3.51 -9.19
N LYS A 51 11.06 3.49 -9.92
CA LYS A 51 11.63 2.24 -10.45
C LYS A 51 12.19 1.37 -9.31
N MET A 52 12.90 1.99 -8.37
CA MET A 52 13.42 1.31 -7.18
C MET A 52 12.29 0.74 -6.33
N LEU A 53 11.27 1.54 -6.03
CA LEU A 53 10.09 1.14 -5.25
C LEU A 53 9.41 -0.10 -5.84
N VAL A 54 9.10 -0.09 -7.15
CA VAL A 54 8.46 -1.22 -7.82
C VAL A 54 9.36 -2.46 -7.82
N ALA A 55 10.67 -2.29 -8.03
CA ALA A 55 11.62 -3.40 -7.97
C ALA A 55 11.70 -4.00 -6.55
N THR A 56 11.72 -3.14 -5.52
CA THR A 56 11.70 -3.55 -4.12
C THR A 56 10.44 -4.31 -3.78
N ILE A 57 9.27 -3.78 -4.11
CA ILE A 57 7.98 -4.45 -3.88
C ILE A 57 7.95 -5.80 -4.59
N ARG A 58 8.39 -5.88 -5.86
CA ARG A 58 8.42 -7.12 -6.64
C ARG A 58 9.28 -8.22 -6.00
N ASN A 59 10.34 -7.85 -5.29
CA ASN A 59 11.25 -8.79 -4.64
C ASN A 59 10.85 -9.12 -3.19
N ASP A 60 9.88 -8.40 -2.61
CA ASP A 60 9.37 -8.66 -1.26
C ASP A 60 8.23 -9.70 -1.30
N LYS A 61 8.41 -10.81 -0.57
CA LYS A 61 7.47 -11.95 -0.56
C LYS A 61 6.12 -11.65 0.10
N GLU A 62 6.06 -10.63 0.95
CA GLU A 62 4.88 -10.23 1.70
C GLU A 62 4.15 -9.08 0.99
N LEU A 63 4.89 -8.10 0.46
CA LEU A 63 4.30 -6.93 -0.20
C LEU A 63 3.90 -7.18 -1.65
N TYR A 64 4.65 -8.00 -2.41
CA TYR A 64 4.31 -8.25 -3.82
C TYR A 64 2.90 -8.84 -4.02
N PRO A 65 2.47 -9.89 -3.28
CA PRO A 65 1.14 -10.44 -3.46
C PRO A 65 0.03 -9.41 -3.18
N LEU A 66 0.20 -8.57 -2.17
CA LEU A 66 -0.77 -7.52 -1.82
C LEU A 66 -0.83 -6.43 -2.89
N TYR A 67 0.34 -6.00 -3.39
CA TYR A 67 0.43 -4.99 -4.44
C TYR A 67 -0.14 -5.50 -5.78
N SER A 68 0.12 -6.76 -6.13
CA SER A 68 -0.48 -7.37 -7.32
C SER A 68 -2.00 -7.48 -7.19
N GLN A 69 -2.49 -7.97 -6.04
CA GLN A 69 -3.93 -8.13 -5.81
C GLN A 69 -4.66 -6.78 -5.86
N ILE A 70 -4.11 -5.70 -5.30
CA ILE A 70 -4.77 -4.40 -5.37
C ILE A 70 -4.79 -3.85 -6.80
N LEU A 71 -3.76 -4.10 -7.60
CA LEU A 71 -3.75 -3.73 -9.03
C LEU A 71 -4.82 -4.51 -9.80
N ASP A 72 -4.91 -5.83 -9.61
CA ASP A 72 -5.94 -6.66 -10.23
C ASP A 72 -7.34 -6.16 -9.87
N MET A 73 -7.57 -5.81 -8.60
CA MET A 73 -8.84 -5.24 -8.15
C MET A 73 -9.14 -3.88 -8.80
N ILE A 74 -8.15 -3.01 -8.96
CA ILE A 74 -8.34 -1.75 -9.68
C ILE A 74 -8.78 -2.04 -11.12
N PHE A 75 -8.16 -3.01 -11.79
CA PHE A 75 -8.58 -3.41 -13.14
C PHE A 75 -10.01 -3.94 -13.16
N TYR A 76 -10.37 -4.86 -12.28
CA TYR A 76 -11.73 -5.41 -12.20
C TYR A 76 -12.78 -4.32 -11.92
N TYR A 77 -12.48 -3.40 -11.00
CA TYR A 77 -13.37 -2.27 -10.70
C TYR A 77 -13.58 -1.36 -11.91
N LEU A 78 -12.52 -1.08 -12.67
CA LEU A 78 -12.60 -0.29 -13.91
C LEU A 78 -13.42 -0.98 -15.00
N LEU A 79 -13.50 -2.32 -14.97
CA LEU A 79 -14.36 -3.12 -15.85
C LEU A 79 -15.81 -3.24 -15.33
N GLY A 80 -16.13 -2.62 -14.20
CA GLY A 80 -17.46 -2.63 -13.60
C GLY A 80 -17.75 -3.83 -12.71
N GLU A 81 -16.74 -4.60 -12.33
CA GLU A 81 -16.90 -5.74 -11.43
C GLU A 81 -16.95 -5.31 -9.96
N GLU A 82 -17.63 -6.11 -9.14
CA GLU A 82 -17.65 -5.93 -7.69
C GLU A 82 -16.29 -6.33 -7.10
N VAL A 83 -15.75 -5.49 -6.21
CA VAL A 83 -14.44 -5.69 -5.61
C VAL A 83 -14.53 -5.83 -4.08
N LYS A 84 -13.84 -6.84 -3.53
CA LYS A 84 -13.81 -7.13 -2.09
C LYS A 84 -12.50 -6.70 -1.46
N ILE A 85 -12.44 -5.44 -1.02
CA ILE A 85 -11.21 -4.77 -0.53
C ILE A 85 -10.81 -5.24 0.87
N ASP A 86 -11.75 -5.72 1.67
CA ASP A 86 -11.54 -5.96 3.10
C ASP A 86 -10.45 -7.00 3.40
N ASP A 87 -10.30 -8.02 2.55
CA ASP A 87 -9.28 -9.07 2.73
C ASP A 87 -7.85 -8.52 2.56
N ILE A 88 -7.63 -7.65 1.56
CA ILE A 88 -6.33 -6.99 1.36
C ILE A 88 -6.09 -5.99 2.49
N LYS A 89 -7.10 -5.18 2.82
CA LYS A 89 -7.02 -4.17 3.87
C LYS A 89 -6.57 -4.79 5.19
N LYS A 90 -7.17 -5.91 5.59
CA LYS A 90 -6.81 -6.61 6.83
C LYS A 90 -5.34 -7.07 6.85
N LYS A 91 -4.85 -7.63 5.73
CA LYS A 91 -3.43 -8.03 5.64
C LYS A 91 -2.48 -6.84 5.69
N VAL A 92 -2.85 -5.74 5.03
CA VAL A 92 -2.06 -4.50 5.09
C VAL A 92 -2.06 -3.93 6.51
N GLU A 93 -3.20 -3.95 7.20
CA GLU A 93 -3.31 -3.56 8.61
C GLU A 93 -2.39 -4.40 9.53
N GLU A 94 -2.36 -5.72 9.35
CA GLU A 94 -1.45 -6.61 10.09
C GLU A 94 0.03 -6.22 9.92
N ILE A 95 0.44 -5.81 8.71
CA ILE A 95 1.80 -5.36 8.43
C ILE A 95 2.07 -3.98 9.05
N VAL A 96 1.14 -3.04 8.88
CA VAL A 96 1.27 -1.68 9.44
C VAL A 96 1.42 -1.73 10.96
N ASN A 97 0.68 -2.62 11.63
CA ASN A 97 0.74 -2.78 13.08
C ASN A 97 2.07 -3.38 13.59
N GLN A 98 2.84 -4.04 12.73
CA GLN A 98 4.18 -4.54 13.07
C GLN A 98 5.27 -3.46 12.96
N ILE A 99 4.96 -2.31 12.36
CA ILE A 99 5.90 -1.19 12.25
C ILE A 99 6.13 -0.59 13.63
N LYS A 100 7.32 -0.86 14.20
CA LYS A 100 7.75 -0.28 15.47
C LYS A 100 7.97 1.23 15.31
N GLU A 101 7.35 2.01 16.20
CA GLU A 101 7.68 3.43 16.32
C GLU A 101 9.09 3.54 16.92
N ILE A 102 10.01 4.14 16.16
CA ILE A 102 11.35 4.54 16.60
C ILE A 102 11.28 5.98 17.07
#